data_AF-U6DN16-F1
#
_entry.id   AF-U6DN16-F1
#
_cell.length_a   1.000
_cell.length_b   1.000
_cell.length_c   1.000
_cell.angle_alpha   90.00
_cell.angle_beta   90.00
_cell.angle_gamma   90.00
#
_symmetry.space_group_name_H-M   'P 1'
#
loop_
_entity.id
_entity.type
_entity.pdbx_description
1 polymer ?
#
loop_
_entity_poly.entity_id
_entity_poly.type
_entity_poly.pdbx_seq_one_letter_code
_entity_poly.pdbx_strand_id
1 'polypeptide(L)'
;YTHKVYHVGMHIPSWFRSILPKAALRVVEESWNAYPYTRTRFTCPFVEKFSIDIETFYKTDAGENPNVFSLSAVEKNQLTIDFIDIVKDPVPPNEYKTEEDPKLFHSIKTQRGPLSDNWIEEYKQQVFPIMCAYKLCKVEFRYWGM
;
A
#
# COMPACT_ATOMS: atom_id res chain seq x y z
N TYR A 1 6.45 -17.00 5.40
CA TYR A 1 6.50 -16.92 3.94
C TYR A 1 5.13 -17.30 3.41
N THR A 2 4.61 -16.55 2.44
CA THR A 2 3.37 -16.91 1.71
C THR A 2 3.61 -16.79 0.22
N HIS A 3 2.96 -17.67 -0.54
CA HIS A 3 2.97 -17.66 -1.99
C HIS A 3 1.52 -17.68 -2.48
N LYS A 4 1.11 -16.69 -3.27
CA LYS A 4 -0.24 -16.58 -3.83
C LYS A 4 -0.18 -16.32 -5.33
N VAL A 5 -1.22 -16.75 -6.02
CA VAL A 5 -1.39 -16.48 -7.46
C VAL A 5 -2.70 -15.72 -7.64
N TYR A 6 -2.61 -14.48 -8.11
CA TYR A 6 -3.76 -13.66 -8.45
C TYR A 6 -4.14 -13.87 -9.92
N HIS A 7 -5.41 -14.20 -10.15
CA HIS A 7 -5.98 -14.38 -11.48
C HIS A 7 -6.67 -13.08 -11.93
N VAL A 8 -5.93 -12.19 -12.58
CA VAL A 8 -6.35 -10.78 -12.83
C VAL A 8 -7.11 -10.57 -14.14
N GLY A 9 -7.41 -11.64 -14.88
CA GLY A 9 -7.92 -11.53 -16.25
C GLY A 9 -9.21 -10.73 -16.45
N MET A 10 -10.08 -10.66 -15.45
CA MET A 10 -11.31 -9.85 -15.48
C MET A 10 -11.16 -8.45 -14.90
N HIS A 11 -10.02 -8.16 -14.27
CA HIS A 11 -9.76 -6.91 -13.54
C HIS A 11 -8.74 -6.01 -14.23
N ILE A 12 -8.25 -6.40 -15.41
CA ILE A 12 -7.37 -5.56 -16.25
C ILE A 12 -8.17 -4.85 -17.34
N PRO A 13 -7.77 -3.62 -17.74
CA PRO A 13 -8.40 -2.90 -18.85
C PRO A 13 -8.45 -3.72 -20.14
N SER A 14 -9.55 -3.61 -20.89
CA SER A 14 -9.78 -4.41 -22.10
C SER A 14 -8.67 -4.28 -23.15
N TRP A 15 -8.09 -3.08 -23.30
CA TRP A 15 -6.97 -2.83 -24.22
C TRP A 15 -5.68 -3.54 -23.79
N PHE A 16 -5.47 -3.74 -22.50
CA PHE A 16 -4.30 -4.44 -21.97
C PHE A 16 -4.50 -5.96 -22.08
N ARG A 17 -5.74 -6.43 -21.91
CA ARG A 17 -6.10 -7.84 -22.10
C ARG A 17 -5.93 -8.31 -23.54
N SER A 18 -6.16 -7.46 -24.54
CA SER A 18 -6.06 -7.85 -25.95
C SER A 18 -4.62 -8.06 -26.42
N ILE A 19 -3.62 -7.46 -25.76
CA ILE A 19 -2.20 -7.61 -26.09
C ILE A 19 -1.49 -8.70 -25.28
N LEU A 20 -2.13 -9.25 -24.24
CA LEU A 20 -1.53 -10.25 -23.36
C LEU A 20 -1.96 -11.69 -23.71
N PRO A 21 -1.04 -12.67 -23.71
CA PRO A 21 -1.41 -14.08 -23.76
C PRO A 21 -2.36 -14.46 -22.61
N LYS A 22 -3.30 -15.40 -22.81
CA LYS A 22 -4.22 -15.86 -21.74
C LYS A 22 -3.47 -16.34 -20.47
N ALA A 23 -2.25 -16.85 -20.64
CA ALA A 23 -1.40 -17.29 -19.53
C ALA A 23 -0.75 -16.12 -18.75
N ALA A 24 -0.64 -14.93 -19.36
CA ALA A 24 -0.13 -13.69 -18.77
C ALA A 24 -1.13 -12.98 -17.84
N LEU A 25 -2.30 -13.57 -17.59
CA LEU A 25 -3.35 -13.06 -16.70
C LEU A 25 -3.15 -13.51 -15.24
N ARG A 26 -1.92 -13.88 -14.87
CA ARG A 26 -1.54 -14.38 -13.55
C ARG A 26 -0.41 -13.52 -12.97
N VAL A 27 -0.62 -13.03 -11.76
CA VAL A 27 0.42 -12.34 -10.97
C VAL A 27 0.77 -13.22 -9.78
N VAL A 28 2.05 -13.53 -9.61
CA VAL A 28 2.57 -14.29 -8.47
C VAL A 28 2.98 -13.31 -7.39
N GLU A 29 2.44 -13.48 -6.18
CA GLU A 29 2.87 -12.79 -4.97
C GLU A 29 3.69 -13.74 -4.10
N GLU A 30 4.87 -13.30 -3.72
CA GLU A 30 5.68 -13.90 -2.67
C GLU A 30 5.83 -12.88 -1.53
N SER A 31 5.55 -13.29 -0.30
CA SER A 31 5.67 -12.40 0.86
C SER A 31 6.45 -13.04 2.01
N TRP A 32 7.38 -12.27 2.55
CA TRP A 32 8.17 -12.57 3.72
C TRP A 32 7.76 -11.61 4.84
N ASN A 33 7.06 -12.14 5.82
CA ASN A 33 6.65 -11.38 7.00
C ASN A 33 7.62 -11.67 8.15
N ALA A 34 8.41 -10.66 8.51
CA ALA A 34 9.33 -10.65 9.64
C ALA A 34 9.05 -9.39 10.48
N TYR A 35 7.78 -9.19 10.87
CA TYR A 35 7.31 -8.00 11.58
C TYR A 35 8.30 -7.54 12.66
N PRO A 36 8.71 -6.25 12.68
CA PRO A 36 8.07 -5.09 12.03
C PRO A 36 8.56 -4.79 10.61
N TYR A 37 9.29 -5.69 9.95
CA TYR A 37 9.63 -5.58 8.53
C TYR A 37 8.87 -6.63 7.71
N THR A 38 8.33 -6.22 6.58
CA THR A 38 7.78 -7.18 5.61
C THR A 38 8.27 -6.82 4.21
N ARG A 39 8.40 -7.84 3.38
CA ARG A 39 8.66 -7.66 1.94
C ARG A 39 7.69 -8.50 1.15
N THR A 40 7.05 -7.88 0.18
CA THR A 40 6.12 -8.55 -0.73
C THR A 40 6.52 -8.24 -2.15
N ARG A 41 6.74 -9.28 -2.94
CA ARG A 41 7.13 -9.17 -4.35
C ARG A 41 6.04 -9.72 -5.23
N PHE A 42 5.58 -8.92 -6.19
CA PHE A 42 4.69 -9.34 -7.26
C PHE A 42 5.48 -9.47 -8.55
N THR A 43 5.28 -10.57 -9.27
CA THR A 43 5.90 -10.82 -10.57
C THR A 43 4.86 -11.38 -11.56
N CYS A 44 5.08 -11.13 -12.85
CA CYS A 44 4.28 -11.74 -13.91
C CYS A 44 5.17 -12.68 -14.72
N PRO A 45 4.90 -13.99 -14.77
CA PRO A 45 5.76 -14.96 -15.46
C PRO A 45 5.97 -14.69 -16.97
N PHE A 46 5.08 -13.93 -17.60
CA PHE A 46 5.08 -13.69 -19.05
C PHE A 46 5.60 -12.31 -19.45
N VAL A 47 5.67 -11.39 -18.50
CA VAL A 47 6.31 -10.10 -18.70
C VAL A 47 7.63 -10.19 -17.95
N GLU A 48 8.68 -10.64 -18.65
CA GLU A 48 10.02 -10.92 -18.06
C GLU A 48 10.58 -9.77 -17.20
N LYS A 49 10.04 -8.55 -17.37
CA LYS A 49 10.49 -7.34 -16.71
C LYS A 49 9.35 -6.58 -16.02
N PHE A 50 8.31 -7.27 -15.54
CA PHE A 50 7.34 -6.70 -14.59
C PHE A 50 7.65 -7.16 -13.17
N SER A 51 7.88 -6.22 -12.26
CA SER A 51 7.86 -6.49 -10.83
C SER A 51 7.32 -5.33 -10.02
N ILE A 52 6.65 -5.65 -8.92
CA ILE A 52 6.34 -4.70 -7.85
C ILE A 52 6.98 -5.26 -6.59
N ASP A 53 7.94 -4.56 -6.02
CA ASP A 53 8.59 -4.92 -4.76
C ASP A 53 8.16 -3.91 -3.70
N ILE A 54 7.48 -4.40 -2.68
CA ILE A 54 6.97 -3.58 -1.58
C ILE A 54 7.69 -3.99 -0.31
N GLU A 55 8.55 -3.10 0.18
CA GLU A 55 9.16 -3.21 1.49
C GLU A 55 8.33 -2.37 2.47
N THR A 56 7.93 -2.95 3.60
CA THR A 56 7.19 -2.24 4.64
C THR A 56 7.95 -2.26 5.96
N PHE A 57 8.07 -1.10 6.60
CA PHE A 57 8.40 -0.99 8.01
C PHE A 57 7.22 -0.45 8.79
N TYR A 58 6.91 -1.07 9.91
CA TYR A 58 5.94 -0.57 10.88
C TYR A 58 6.70 0.15 11.99
N LYS A 59 6.42 1.43 12.19
CA LYS A 59 7.06 2.27 13.21
C LYS A 59 6.02 2.87 14.14
N THR A 60 6.37 3.00 15.42
CA THR A 60 5.52 3.64 16.45
C THR A 60 5.69 5.16 16.40
N ASP A 61 5.38 5.75 15.25
CA ASP A 61 5.36 7.18 15.00
C ASP A 61 4.14 7.53 14.13
N ALA A 62 4.03 8.80 13.73
CA ALA A 62 2.92 9.30 12.91
C ALA A 62 3.35 9.63 11.47
N GLY A 63 4.36 8.96 10.92
CA GLY A 63 4.81 9.23 9.56
C GLY A 63 5.94 10.27 9.45
N GLU A 64 6.59 10.61 10.56
CA GLU A 64 7.55 11.72 10.65
C GLU A 64 9.00 11.32 10.32
N ASN A 65 9.31 10.03 10.20
CA ASN A 65 10.64 9.53 9.88
C ASN A 65 10.93 9.52 8.36
N PRO A 66 11.80 10.39 7.82
CA PRO A 66 12.06 10.46 6.39
C PRO A 66 13.07 9.43 5.87
N ASN A 67 13.75 8.68 6.76
CA ASN A 67 14.89 7.83 6.38
C ASN A 67 14.73 6.38 6.83
N VAL A 68 13.51 5.85 6.75
CA VAL A 68 13.17 4.49 7.22
C VAL A 68 13.91 3.39 6.45
N PHE A 69 14.15 3.58 5.16
CA PHE A 69 14.74 2.56 4.27
C PHE A 69 16.23 2.77 3.97
N SER A 70 16.89 3.76 4.59
CA SER A 70 18.31 4.07 4.36
C SER A 70 18.69 4.22 2.87
N LEU A 71 17.79 4.83 2.08
CA LEU A 71 17.95 4.97 0.63
C LEU A 71 19.20 5.77 0.26
N SER A 72 19.81 5.38 -0.87
CA SER A 72 20.88 6.15 -1.50
C SER A 72 20.40 7.52 -1.98
N ALA A 73 21.32 8.45 -2.24
CA ALA A 73 20.97 9.77 -2.77
C ALA A 73 20.22 9.70 -4.12
N VAL A 74 20.57 8.71 -4.96
CA VAL A 74 19.91 8.48 -6.26
C VAL A 74 18.47 8.02 -6.06
N GLU A 75 18.24 7.03 -5.18
CA GLU A 75 16.90 6.54 -4.87
C GLU A 75 16.03 7.64 -4.24
N LYS A 76 16.60 8.45 -3.35
CA LYS A 76 15.89 9.59 -2.73
C LYS A 76 15.43 10.61 -3.76
N ASN A 77 16.24 10.90 -4.78
CA ASN A 77 15.88 11.84 -5.84
C ASN A 77 14.75 11.32 -6.75
N GLN A 78 14.50 10.02 -6.77
CA GLN A 78 13.43 9.38 -7.54
C GLN A 78 12.17 9.12 -6.69
N LEU A 79 12.25 9.35 -5.38
CA LEU A 79 11.17 9.04 -4.46
C LEU A 79 10.04 10.06 -4.61
N THR A 80 8.83 9.56 -4.82
CA THR A 80 7.60 10.32 -4.62
C THR A 80 6.96 9.83 -3.33
N ILE A 81 6.68 10.75 -2.40
CA ILE A 81 6.00 10.43 -1.14
C ILE A 81 4.51 10.67 -1.36
N ASP A 82 3.72 9.64 -1.10
CA ASP A 82 2.26 9.70 -1.07
C ASP A 82 1.80 9.41 0.36
N PHE A 83 1.17 10.39 1.00
CA PHE A 83 0.68 10.27 2.37
C PHE A 83 -0.81 9.93 2.33
N ILE A 84 -1.15 8.76 2.84
CA ILE A 84 -2.53 8.29 2.90
C ILE A 84 -3.13 8.63 4.26
N ASP A 85 -4.16 9.48 4.27
CA ASP A 85 -4.95 9.80 5.46
C ASP A 85 -6.32 9.13 5.38
N ILE A 86 -6.53 8.11 6.23
CA ILE A 86 -7.77 7.33 6.28
C ILE A 86 -9.02 8.16 6.61
N VAL A 87 -8.87 9.39 7.08
CA VAL A 87 -9.95 10.32 7.42
C VAL A 87 -10.15 11.37 6.34
N LYS A 88 -9.07 11.91 5.76
CA LYS A 88 -9.15 13.06 4.84
C LYS A 88 -9.17 12.67 3.37
N ASP A 89 -8.61 11.53 3.02
CA ASP A 89 -8.50 11.14 1.62
C ASP A 89 -9.91 10.89 1.04
N PRO A 90 -10.19 11.42 -0.16
CA PRO A 90 -11.49 11.26 -0.78
C PRO A 90 -11.71 9.80 -1.19
N VAL A 91 -12.85 9.24 -0.79
CA VAL A 91 -13.30 7.93 -1.26
C VAL A 91 -14.29 8.13 -2.42
N PRO A 92 -14.13 7.43 -3.57
CA PRO A 92 -15.09 7.50 -4.65
C PRO A 92 -16.52 7.19 -4.17
N PRO A 93 -17.56 7.94 -4.58
CA PRO A 93 -18.92 7.73 -4.06
C PRO A 93 -19.49 6.33 -4.26
N ASN A 94 -19.04 5.62 -5.29
CA ASN A 94 -19.42 4.23 -5.59
C ASN A 94 -18.68 3.18 -4.75
N GLU A 95 -17.59 3.56 -4.09
CA GLU A 95 -16.80 2.71 -3.19
C GLU A 95 -17.05 3.04 -1.71
N TYR A 96 -17.57 4.23 -1.41
CA TYR A 96 -17.87 4.66 -0.05
C TYR A 96 -18.95 3.77 0.59
N LYS A 97 -18.66 3.36 1.82
CA LYS A 97 -19.58 2.64 2.70
C LYS A 97 -19.56 3.28 4.08
N THR A 98 -20.73 3.64 4.58
CA THR A 98 -20.89 4.30 5.88
C THR A 98 -20.33 3.47 7.03
N GLU A 99 -20.42 2.14 6.96
CA GLU A 99 -19.91 1.21 7.96
C GLU A 99 -18.38 1.06 7.97
N GLU A 100 -17.70 1.51 6.91
CA GLU A 100 -16.23 1.50 6.79
C GLU A 100 -15.62 2.90 7.07
N ASP A 101 -16.46 3.91 7.38
CA ASP A 101 -16.04 5.30 7.58
C ASP A 101 -15.45 5.54 9.00
N PRO A 102 -14.15 5.85 9.12
CA PRO A 102 -13.52 6.10 10.43
C PRO A 102 -14.00 7.40 11.11
N LYS A 103 -14.64 8.33 10.40
CA LYS A 103 -15.30 9.51 11.01
C LYS A 103 -16.58 9.15 11.75
N LEU A 104 -17.16 7.99 11.46
CA LEU A 104 -18.41 7.53 12.05
C LEU A 104 -18.19 6.33 12.98
N PHE A 105 -17.17 5.52 12.70
CA PHE A 105 -16.89 4.32 13.46
C PHE A 105 -16.43 4.62 14.90
N HIS A 106 -17.05 3.95 15.88
CA HIS A 106 -16.63 3.94 17.27
C HIS A 106 -16.52 2.49 17.78
N SER A 107 -15.33 2.13 18.29
CA SER A 107 -15.08 0.80 18.83
C SER A 107 -15.65 0.65 20.24
N ILE A 108 -16.66 -0.20 20.42
CA ILE A 108 -17.25 -0.49 21.73
C ILE A 108 -16.20 -1.08 22.71
N LYS A 109 -15.24 -1.87 22.21
CA LYS A 109 -14.26 -2.56 23.07
C LYS A 109 -13.10 -1.67 23.51
N THR A 110 -12.63 -0.81 22.63
CA THR A 110 -11.41 -0.01 22.86
C THR A 110 -11.68 1.47 23.02
N GLN A 111 -12.92 1.91 22.80
CA GLN A 111 -13.37 3.30 22.86
C GLN A 111 -12.62 4.22 21.88
N ARG A 112 -11.98 3.65 20.85
CA ARG A 112 -11.32 4.41 19.78
C ARG A 112 -12.33 4.87 18.73
N GLY A 113 -12.05 6.03 18.14
CA GLY A 113 -12.92 6.70 17.20
C GLY A 113 -14.14 7.34 17.89
N PRO A 114 -14.99 8.06 17.15
CA PRO A 114 -14.78 8.47 15.76
C PRO A 114 -13.54 9.34 15.60
N LEU A 115 -12.88 9.25 14.45
CA LEU A 115 -11.70 10.07 14.17
C LEU A 115 -12.13 11.44 13.64
N SER A 116 -11.63 12.51 14.25
CA SER A 116 -11.82 13.89 13.78
C SER A 116 -10.90 14.20 12.61
N ASP A 117 -11.11 15.34 11.94
CA ASP A 117 -10.18 15.82 10.92
C ASP A 117 -8.77 16.14 11.49
N ASN A 118 -8.58 16.21 12.82
CA ASN A 118 -7.28 16.44 13.47
C ASN A 118 -6.83 15.23 14.32
N TRP A 119 -7.30 14.02 13.96
CA TRP A 119 -7.10 12.82 14.76
C TRP A 119 -5.62 12.50 15.04
N ILE A 120 -4.71 12.81 14.12
CA ILE A 120 -3.26 12.56 14.29
C ILE A 120 -2.72 13.40 15.44
N GLU A 121 -3.00 14.70 15.44
CA GLU A 121 -2.56 15.65 16.46
C GLU A 121 -3.17 15.31 17.82
N GLU A 122 -4.47 14.98 17.86
CA GLU A 122 -5.16 14.56 19.08
C GLU A 122 -4.53 13.29 19.68
N TYR A 123 -4.22 12.29 18.85
CA TYR A 123 -3.62 11.04 19.31
C TYR A 123 -2.18 11.24 19.80
N LYS A 124 -1.40 12.12 19.16
CA LYS A 124 -0.07 12.51 19.64
C LYS A 124 -0.15 13.16 21.03
N GLN A 125 -1.11 14.07 21.24
CA GLN A 125 -1.27 14.80 22.50
C GLN A 125 -1.78 13.92 23.64
N GLN A 126 -2.74 13.04 23.35
CA GLN A 126 -3.37 12.16 24.35
C GLN A 126 -2.56 10.89 24.64
N VAL A 127 -1.37 10.75 24.03
CA VAL A 127 -0.48 9.57 24.17
C VAL A 127 -1.19 8.27 23.79
N PHE A 128 -2.12 8.35 22.83
CA PHE A 128 -2.76 7.15 22.30
C PHE A 128 -1.78 6.39 21.38
N PRO A 129 -1.89 5.05 21.31
CA PRO A 129 -1.05 4.27 20.41
C PRO A 129 -1.30 4.68 18.96
N ILE A 130 -0.26 5.22 18.32
CA ILE A 130 -0.21 5.51 16.88
C ILE A 130 0.98 4.79 16.27
N MET A 131 0.84 4.42 14.99
CA MET A 131 1.89 3.80 14.20
C MET A 131 1.77 4.27 12.75
N CYS A 132 2.87 4.24 12.02
CA CYS A 132 2.91 4.47 10.58
C CYS A 132 3.48 3.24 9.86
N ALA A 133 2.81 2.83 8.78
CA ALA A 133 3.28 1.79 7.87
C ALA A 133 3.99 2.48 6.71
N TYR A 134 5.31 2.54 6.77
CA TYR A 134 6.12 3.05 5.68
C TYR A 134 6.20 1.97 4.60
N LYS A 135 5.65 2.23 3.42
CA LYS A 135 5.63 1.29 2.29
C LYS A 135 6.46 1.84 1.14
N LEU A 136 7.65 1.28 0.93
CA LEU A 136 8.48 1.58 -0.21
C LEU A 136 8.07 0.66 -1.36
N CYS A 137 7.39 1.21 -2.35
CA CYS A 137 6.95 0.50 -3.54
C CYS A 137 7.92 0.78 -4.70
N LYS A 138 8.66 -0.24 -5.13
CA LYS A 138 9.50 -0.20 -6.34
C LYS A 138 8.76 -0.91 -7.46
N VAL A 139 8.42 -0.19 -8.52
CA VAL A 139 7.73 -0.74 -9.69
C VAL A 139 8.71 -0.76 -10.86
N GLU A 140 8.83 -1.92 -11.49
CA GLU A 140 9.58 -2.09 -12.71
C GLU A 140 8.65 -2.67 -13.77
N PHE A 141 8.57 -1.99 -14.91
CA PHE A 141 7.84 -2.47 -16.08
C PHE A 141 8.65 -2.08 -17.31
N ARG A 142 9.28 -3.05 -17.96
CA ARG A 142 10.06 -2.80 -19.18
C ARG A 142 9.37 -3.45 -20.37
N TYR A 143 8.41 -2.73 -20.94
CA TYR A 143 7.73 -3.10 -22.16
C TYR A 143 7.89 -1.98 -23.18
N TRP A 144 8.31 -2.29 -24.42
CA TRP A 144 8.59 -1.24 -25.39
C TRP A 144 7.30 -0.48 -25.76
N GLY A 145 7.32 0.84 -25.62
CA GLY A 145 6.18 1.71 -25.90
C GLY A 145 5.16 1.85 -24.77
N MET A 146 5.44 1.31 -23.57
CA MET A 146 4.64 1.48 -22.35
C MET A 146 5.50 1.79 -21.14
#